data_AF-A0A959BLV9-F1
#
_entry.id   AF-A0A959BLV9-F1
#
_cell.length_a   1.000
_cell.length_b   1.000
_cell.length_c   1.000
_cell.angle_alpha   90.00
_cell.angle_beta   90.00
_cell.angle_gamma   90.00
#
_symmetry.space_group_name_H-M   'P 1'
#
loop_
_entity.id
_entity.type
_entity.pdbx_description
1 polymer ?
#
loop_
_entity_poly.entity_id
_entity_poly.type
_entity_poly.pdbx_seq_one_letter_code
_entity_poly.pdbx_strand_id
1 'polypeptide(L)'
;MQTILQLLQKGQLVLAFQLLQHLLESNTHQKALSALKTEYNQLQDEHLKELIEWDAYVDRRQSIIHELTQLSRNFQSADTDRALSWNKDGTPILAITYDHREVEKLEDFFAKFAFTQVDVCTWDKKTGFDNYKIIVFDNTDLMDEQDAESSNLRISQEKKRNDRIIQMDYCVSRSACYILHYGNQFSWVSDNRARAHAANSKFALYARLKELVGFIEAYRV
;
A
#
# COMPACT_ATOMS: atom_id res chain seq x y z
N MET A 1 23.54 4.62 -8.14
CA MET A 1 23.58 6.08 -7.84
C MET A 1 22.26 6.81 -8.16
N GLN A 2 21.74 6.81 -9.40
CA GLN A 2 20.55 7.61 -9.74
C GLN A 2 19.26 7.22 -8.98
N THR A 3 19.03 5.92 -8.71
CA THR A 3 17.72 5.47 -8.18
C THR A 3 17.47 5.88 -6.72
N ILE A 4 18.42 5.70 -5.80
CA ILE A 4 18.23 6.10 -4.38
C ILE A 4 18.05 7.63 -4.29
N LEU A 5 18.83 8.39 -5.05
CA LEU A 5 18.70 9.84 -5.12
C LEU A 5 17.34 10.27 -5.69
N GLN A 6 16.84 9.58 -6.72
CA GLN A 6 15.50 9.83 -7.27
C GLN A 6 14.40 9.51 -6.25
N LEU A 7 14.52 8.41 -5.50
CA LEU A 7 13.57 8.07 -4.43
C LEU A 7 13.57 9.14 -3.33
N LEU A 8 14.74 9.62 -2.92
CA LEU A 8 14.87 10.68 -1.92
C LEU A 8 14.27 12.01 -2.42
N GLN A 9 14.51 12.39 -3.68
CA GLN A 9 13.91 13.58 -4.30
C GLN A 9 12.39 13.49 -4.39
N LYS A 10 11.84 12.29 -4.64
CA LYS A 10 10.40 12.01 -4.66
C LYS A 10 9.79 11.82 -3.26
N GLY A 11 10.58 11.97 -2.20
CA GLY A 11 10.11 11.80 -0.81
C GLY A 11 9.82 10.35 -0.41
N GLN A 12 10.26 9.37 -1.19
CA GLN A 12 10.06 7.93 -0.95
C GLN A 12 11.13 7.37 0.01
N LEU A 13 11.22 7.93 1.22
CA LEU A 13 12.29 7.63 2.19
C LEU A 13 12.30 6.16 2.63
N VAL A 14 11.12 5.53 2.79
CA VAL A 14 11.02 4.13 3.21
C VAL A 14 11.70 3.21 2.20
N LEU A 15 11.53 3.47 0.90
CA LEU A 15 12.20 2.71 -0.14
C LEU A 15 13.69 2.96 -0.18
N ALA A 16 14.12 4.20 0.02
CA ALA A 16 15.52 4.54 0.12
C ALA A 16 16.19 3.78 1.28
N PHE A 17 15.53 3.70 2.45
CA PHE A 17 16.00 2.91 3.59
C PHE A 17 16.08 1.42 3.27
N GLN A 18 15.06 0.84 2.62
CA GLN A 18 15.04 -0.59 2.28
C GLN A 18 16.17 -0.95 1.30
N LEU A 19 16.36 -0.16 0.24
CA LEU A 19 17.43 -0.36 -0.73
C LEU A 19 18.81 -0.21 -0.07
N LEU A 20 19.01 0.83 0.74
CA LEU A 20 20.27 1.02 1.45
C LEU A 20 20.53 -0.10 2.45
N GLN A 21 19.49 -0.63 3.10
CA GLN A 21 19.63 -1.72 4.07
C GLN A 21 20.12 -3.01 3.40
N HIS A 22 19.61 -3.32 2.22
CA HIS A 22 20.05 -4.47 1.44
C HIS A 22 21.48 -4.29 0.90
N LEU A 23 21.83 -3.08 0.45
CA LEU A 23 23.17 -2.77 -0.05
C LEU A 23 24.26 -2.75 1.05
N LEU A 24 23.86 -2.65 2.32
CA LEU A 24 24.75 -2.50 3.48
C LEU A 24 24.93 -3.77 4.30
N GLU A 25 24.43 -4.93 3.85
CA GLU A 25 24.40 -6.19 4.64
C GLU A 25 25.78 -6.66 5.17
N SER A 26 26.90 -6.11 4.68
CA SER A 26 28.26 -6.43 5.16
C SER A 26 29.18 -5.22 5.38
N ASN A 27 28.64 -4.01 5.56
CA ASN A 27 29.42 -2.77 5.52
C ASN A 27 29.39 -1.98 6.85
N THR A 28 30.48 -1.28 7.18
CA THR A 28 30.66 -0.43 8.38
C THR A 28 29.58 0.66 8.52
N HIS A 29 28.90 1.00 7.43
CA HIS A 29 27.85 2.02 7.38
C HIS A 29 26.45 1.52 7.82
N GLN A 30 26.30 0.23 8.15
CA GLN A 30 25.02 -0.32 8.62
C GLN A 30 24.56 0.30 9.95
N LYS A 31 25.51 0.66 10.83
CA LYS A 31 25.22 1.37 12.08
C LYS A 31 24.66 2.77 11.83
N ALA A 32 25.24 3.51 10.88
CA ALA A 32 24.77 4.84 10.48
C ALA A 32 23.36 4.77 9.89
N LEU A 33 23.10 3.80 9.00
CA LEU A 33 21.75 3.60 8.46
C LEU A 33 20.73 3.23 9.54
N SER A 34 21.12 2.40 10.52
CA SER A 34 20.25 2.00 11.63
C SER A 34 19.92 3.17 12.57
N ALA A 35 20.88 4.07 12.79
CA ALA A 35 20.67 5.31 13.54
C ALA A 35 19.68 6.22 12.81
N LEU A 36 19.89 6.47 11.52
CA LEU A 36 18.98 7.27 10.68
C LEU A 36 17.56 6.69 10.61
N LYS A 37 17.43 5.37 10.56
CA LYS A 37 16.13 4.68 10.57
C LYS A 37 15.42 4.87 11.92
N THR A 38 16.17 4.80 13.01
CA THR A 38 15.65 5.06 14.36
C THR A 38 15.17 6.50 14.48
N GLU A 39 15.98 7.46 14.04
CA GLU A 39 15.64 8.89 14.07
C GLU A 39 14.41 9.20 13.21
N TYR A 40 14.33 8.63 12.01
CA TYR A 40 13.16 8.77 11.14
C TYR A 40 11.89 8.23 11.79
N ASN A 41 11.96 7.06 12.43
CA ASN A 41 10.80 6.49 13.13
C ASN A 41 10.37 7.36 14.32
N GLN A 42 11.32 7.88 15.11
CA GLN A 42 11.03 8.81 16.19
C GLN A 42 10.35 10.09 15.68
N LEU A 43 10.84 10.65 14.58
CA LEU A 43 10.22 11.81 13.94
C LEU A 43 8.79 11.53 13.46
N GLN A 44 8.52 10.35 12.89
CA GLN A 44 7.16 9.94 12.51
C GLN A 44 6.26 9.78 13.74
N ASP A 45 6.75 9.18 14.82
CA ASP A 45 6.01 8.99 16.07
C ASP A 45 5.68 10.32 16.74
N GLU A 46 6.62 11.27 16.76
CA GLU A 46 6.40 12.62 17.28
C GLU A 46 5.36 13.38 16.46
N HIS A 47 5.40 13.28 15.13
CA HIS A 47 4.42 13.91 14.24
C HIS A 47 3.02 13.31 14.43
N LEU A 48 2.92 11.98 14.51
CA LEU A 48 1.65 11.28 14.75
C LEU A 48 1.02 11.61 16.10
N LYS A 49 1.84 11.90 17.11
CA LYS A 49 1.39 12.31 18.46
C LYS A 49 1.22 13.82 18.61
N GLU A 50 1.37 14.58 17.53
CA GLU A 50 1.30 16.05 17.53
C GLU A 50 2.29 16.71 18.52
N LEU A 51 3.43 16.04 18.76
CA LEU A 51 4.48 16.50 19.69
C LEU A 51 5.52 17.40 19.02
N ILE A 52 5.41 17.61 17.70
CA ILE A 52 6.34 18.42 16.90
C ILE A 52 5.56 19.33 15.95
N GLU A 53 5.98 20.59 15.87
CA GLU A 53 5.43 21.56 14.92
C GLU A 53 5.82 21.21 13.48
N TRP A 54 4.98 21.61 12.52
CA TRP A 54 5.18 21.28 11.11
C TRP A 54 6.53 21.74 10.56
N ASP A 55 6.96 22.96 10.87
CA ASP A 55 8.23 23.50 10.37
C ASP A 55 9.43 22.70 10.92
N ALA A 56 9.42 22.38 12.22
CA ALA A 56 10.43 21.54 12.86
C ALA A 56 10.45 20.11 12.30
N TYR A 57 9.27 19.57 11.94
CA TYR A 57 9.16 18.27 11.28
C TYR A 57 9.79 18.29 9.88
N VAL A 58 9.52 19.33 9.09
CA VAL A 58 10.08 19.49 7.75
C VAL A 58 11.60 19.62 7.80
N ASP A 59 12.13 20.42 8.73
CA ASP A 59 13.58 20.63 8.88
C ASP A 59 14.31 19.34 9.28
N ARG A 60 13.80 18.61 10.28
CA ARG A 60 14.40 17.33 10.69
C ARG A 60 14.30 16.29 9.57
N ARG A 61 13.17 16.24 8.86
CA ARG A 61 13.00 15.34 7.70
C ARG A 61 14.02 15.67 6.61
N GLN A 62 14.28 16.94 6.33
CA GLN A 62 15.30 17.37 5.37
C GLN A 62 16.71 16.99 5.81
N SER A 63 17.03 17.09 7.11
CA SER A 63 18.32 16.61 7.65
C SER A 63 18.51 15.11 7.39
N ILE A 64 17.49 14.29 7.67
CA ILE A 64 17.52 12.85 7.40
C ILE A 64 17.72 12.57 5.89
N ILE A 65 17.02 13.30 5.02
CA ILE A 65 17.20 13.18 3.56
C ILE A 65 18.63 13.53 3.15
N HIS A 66 19.21 14.58 3.74
CA HIS A 66 20.57 14.99 3.45
C HIS A 66 21.57 13.90 3.85
N GLU A 67 21.44 13.33 5.05
CA GLU A 67 22.32 12.27 5.54
C GLU A 67 22.18 10.97 4.73
N LEU A 68 20.94 10.58 4.40
CA LEU A 68 20.67 9.47 3.47
C LEU A 68 21.31 9.71 2.10
N THR A 69 21.27 10.95 1.62
CA THR A 69 21.90 11.36 0.36
C THR A 69 23.42 11.16 0.44
N GLN A 70 24.07 11.63 1.51
CA GLN A 70 25.51 11.43 1.69
C GLN A 70 25.87 9.94 1.76
N LEU A 71 25.10 9.16 2.52
CA LEU A 71 25.31 7.73 2.67
C LEU A 71 25.14 6.99 1.33
N SER A 72 24.19 7.43 0.51
CA SER A 72 23.93 6.87 -0.82
C SER A 72 25.01 7.15 -1.87
N ARG A 73 25.83 8.19 -1.70
CA ARG A 73 26.92 8.55 -2.64
C ARG A 73 28.02 7.49 -2.71
N ASN A 74 28.11 6.64 -1.70
CA ASN A 74 29.11 5.58 -1.62
C ASN A 74 28.78 4.34 -2.47
N PHE A 75 27.63 4.30 -3.16
CA PHE A 75 27.19 3.13 -3.94
C PHE A 75 27.17 3.38 -5.45
N GLN A 76 27.74 2.44 -6.21
CA GLN A 76 27.74 2.48 -7.68
C GLN A 76 26.38 2.06 -8.26
N SER A 77 26.09 2.41 -9.52
CA SER A 77 24.82 2.09 -10.19
C SER A 77 24.57 0.59 -10.33
N ALA A 78 25.61 -0.20 -10.61
CA ALA A 78 25.51 -1.64 -10.77
C ALA A 78 25.00 -2.37 -9.50
N ASP A 79 25.38 -1.88 -8.31
CA ASP A 79 24.90 -2.41 -7.04
C ASP A 79 23.41 -2.10 -6.84
N THR A 80 22.97 -0.93 -7.31
CA THR A 80 21.58 -0.47 -7.19
C THR A 80 20.64 -1.25 -8.12
N ASP A 81 21.08 -1.54 -9.34
CA ASP A 81 20.28 -2.24 -10.36
C ASP A 81 20.04 -3.71 -9.98
N ARG A 82 21.00 -4.35 -9.30
CA ARG A 82 20.86 -5.72 -8.78
C ARG A 82 19.83 -5.80 -7.65
N ALA A 83 19.82 -4.83 -6.73
CA ALA A 83 18.84 -4.72 -5.66
C ALA A 83 17.41 -4.42 -6.18
N LEU A 84 17.29 -3.65 -7.27
CA LEU A 84 16.02 -3.32 -7.91
C LEU A 84 15.45 -4.46 -8.78
N SER A 85 16.28 -5.41 -9.21
CA SER A 85 15.86 -6.54 -10.04
C SER A 85 14.88 -7.49 -9.35
N TRP A 86 14.74 -7.43 -8.02
CA TRP A 86 13.76 -8.20 -7.26
C TRP A 86 12.33 -7.63 -7.33
N ASN A 87 12.13 -6.43 -7.91
CA ASN A 87 10.82 -5.74 -7.96
C ASN A 87 10.37 -5.37 -9.39
N LYS A 88 11.03 -5.88 -10.44
CA LYS A 88 10.79 -5.44 -11.83
C LYS A 88 9.53 -6.02 -12.47
N ASP A 89 9.00 -7.14 -11.97
CA ASP A 89 7.76 -7.76 -12.45
C ASP A 89 6.67 -7.72 -11.36
N GLY A 90 6.36 -6.52 -10.86
CA GLY A 90 5.43 -6.34 -9.74
C GLY A 90 4.08 -7.04 -9.97
N THR A 91 3.52 -7.63 -8.91
CA THR A 91 2.20 -8.27 -8.97
C THR A 91 1.12 -7.24 -9.37
N PRO A 92 0.37 -7.43 -10.47
CA PRO A 92 -0.67 -6.50 -10.89
C PRO A 92 -1.81 -6.42 -9.86
N ILE A 93 -2.08 -5.23 -9.36
CA ILE A 93 -3.11 -4.91 -8.37
C ILE A 93 -4.12 -3.93 -8.99
N LEU A 94 -5.41 -4.21 -8.82
CA LEU A 94 -6.48 -3.26 -9.10
C LEU A 94 -7.08 -2.80 -7.77
N ALA A 95 -7.21 -1.50 -7.54
CA ALA A 95 -7.97 -0.96 -6.42
C ALA A 95 -9.22 -0.23 -6.93
N ILE A 96 -10.36 -0.56 -6.33
CA ILE A 96 -11.67 -0.04 -6.74
C ILE A 96 -12.28 0.68 -5.55
N THR A 97 -12.61 1.96 -5.72
CA THR A 97 -13.16 2.83 -4.67
C THR A 97 -14.48 3.50 -5.06
N TYR A 98 -15.25 3.93 -4.07
CA TYR A 98 -16.60 4.49 -4.21
C TYR A 98 -16.64 5.95 -4.65
N ASP A 99 -15.52 6.66 -4.60
CA ASP A 99 -15.46 8.10 -4.89
C ASP A 99 -14.20 8.43 -5.69
N HIS A 100 -14.32 9.29 -6.70
CA HIS A 100 -13.19 9.81 -7.47
C HIS A 100 -12.15 10.51 -6.58
N ARG A 101 -12.57 11.10 -5.45
CA ARG A 101 -11.66 11.73 -4.48
C ARG A 101 -10.80 10.74 -3.71
N GLU A 102 -11.24 9.50 -3.59
CA GLU A 102 -10.47 8.44 -2.92
C GLU A 102 -9.46 7.77 -3.87
N VAL A 103 -9.60 7.96 -5.19
CA VAL A 103 -8.65 7.44 -6.18
C VAL A 103 -7.25 7.97 -5.91
N GLU A 104 -7.08 9.29 -5.84
CA GLU A 104 -5.77 9.94 -5.60
C GLU A 104 -5.17 9.50 -4.26
N LYS A 105 -6.00 9.37 -3.21
CA LYS A 105 -5.55 8.93 -1.88
C LYS A 105 -5.06 7.48 -1.87
N LEU A 106 -5.69 6.61 -2.65
CA LEU A 106 -5.26 5.22 -2.80
C LEU A 106 -3.99 5.15 -3.67
N GLU A 107 -3.93 5.89 -4.78
CA GLU A 107 -2.72 6.00 -5.60
C GLU A 107 -1.51 6.44 -4.76
N ASP A 108 -1.67 7.49 -3.95
CA ASP A 108 -0.65 7.96 -3.01
C ASP A 108 -0.25 6.88 -2.00
N PHE A 109 -1.22 6.13 -1.46
CA PHE A 109 -0.95 5.02 -0.56
C PHE A 109 -0.07 3.97 -1.24
N PHE A 110 -0.45 3.49 -2.44
CA PHE A 110 0.31 2.47 -3.15
C PHE A 110 1.70 2.95 -3.56
N ALA A 111 1.83 4.20 -4.00
CA ALA A 111 3.10 4.83 -4.36
C ALA A 111 4.03 5.00 -3.14
N LYS A 112 3.49 5.36 -1.98
CA LYS A 112 4.23 5.48 -0.72
C LYS A 112 4.84 4.16 -0.27
N PHE A 113 4.14 3.05 -0.51
CA PHE A 113 4.58 1.69 -0.16
C PHE A 113 5.20 0.91 -1.32
N ALA A 114 5.47 1.57 -2.45
CA ALA A 114 6.22 1.03 -3.58
C ALA A 114 5.59 -0.14 -4.33
N PHE A 115 4.26 -0.19 -4.36
CA PHE A 115 3.58 -1.09 -5.28
C PHE A 115 3.65 -0.47 -6.69
N THR A 116 4.20 -1.20 -7.66
CA THR A 116 4.59 -0.64 -8.98
C THR A 116 3.62 -0.92 -10.11
N GLN A 117 2.78 -1.95 -10.00
CA GLN A 117 1.74 -2.30 -10.99
C GLN A 117 0.36 -2.16 -10.35
N VAL A 118 -0.06 -0.93 -10.12
CA VAL A 118 -1.35 -0.63 -9.48
C VAL A 118 -2.19 0.25 -10.39
N ASP A 119 -3.39 -0.21 -10.70
CA ASP A 119 -4.43 0.62 -11.28
C ASP A 119 -5.46 0.96 -10.20
N VAL A 120 -5.89 2.21 -10.14
CA VAL A 120 -6.95 2.65 -9.23
C VAL A 120 -8.11 3.20 -10.04
N CYS A 121 -9.32 2.75 -9.74
CA CYS A 121 -10.52 3.25 -10.41
C CYS A 121 -11.73 3.31 -9.48
N THR A 122 -12.79 3.94 -9.97
CA THR A 122 -14.09 3.95 -9.32
C THR A 122 -14.95 2.78 -9.80
N TRP A 123 -15.95 2.41 -9.00
CA TRP A 123 -16.86 1.28 -9.29
C TRP A 123 -17.69 1.43 -10.58
N ASP A 124 -17.94 2.65 -11.03
CA ASP A 124 -18.68 2.98 -12.25
C ASP A 124 -17.85 2.77 -13.53
N LYS A 125 -16.52 2.68 -13.42
CA LYS A 125 -15.64 2.40 -14.55
C LYS A 125 -15.69 0.90 -14.89
N LYS A 126 -16.05 0.58 -16.13
CA LYS A 126 -15.93 -0.79 -16.64
C LYS A 126 -14.46 -1.18 -16.71
N THR A 127 -14.05 -2.11 -15.84
CA THR A 127 -12.69 -2.62 -15.81
C THR A 127 -12.73 -4.14 -16.02
N GLY A 128 -11.87 -4.64 -16.92
CA GLY A 128 -11.65 -6.08 -17.05
C GLY A 128 -10.79 -6.57 -15.87
N PHE A 129 -11.23 -7.61 -15.16
CA PHE A 129 -10.53 -8.13 -13.97
C PHE A 129 -9.40 -9.11 -14.30
N ASP A 130 -9.38 -9.62 -15.52
CA ASP A 130 -8.59 -10.81 -15.89
C ASP A 130 -7.07 -10.58 -15.85
N ASN A 131 -6.63 -9.33 -15.93
CA ASN A 131 -5.22 -8.96 -15.94
C ASN A 131 -4.64 -8.74 -14.53
N TYR A 132 -5.49 -8.76 -13.49
CA TYR A 132 -5.06 -8.46 -12.13
C TYR A 132 -4.95 -9.73 -11.28
N LYS A 133 -3.91 -9.79 -10.44
CA LYS A 133 -3.68 -10.91 -9.52
C LYS A 133 -4.30 -10.63 -8.15
N ILE A 134 -4.36 -9.36 -7.76
CA ILE A 134 -5.01 -8.91 -6.52
C ILE A 134 -5.99 -7.81 -6.88
N ILE A 135 -7.18 -7.84 -6.27
CA ILE A 135 -8.17 -6.77 -6.40
C ILE A 135 -8.56 -6.29 -5.01
N VAL A 136 -8.38 -5.00 -4.77
CA VAL A 136 -8.78 -4.31 -3.54
C VAL A 136 -10.11 -3.63 -3.78
N PHE A 137 -11.13 -4.01 -3.03
CA PHE A 137 -12.42 -3.33 -3.00
C PHE A 137 -12.48 -2.45 -1.76
N ASP A 138 -12.33 -1.15 -1.96
CA ASP A 138 -12.56 -0.13 -0.94
C ASP A 138 -14.07 0.06 -0.74
N ASN A 139 -14.49 -0.41 0.43
CA ASN A 139 -15.84 -0.46 0.95
C ASN A 139 -15.93 0.31 2.27
N THR A 140 -15.01 1.25 2.51
CA THR A 140 -15.02 2.08 3.73
C THR A 140 -16.26 2.98 3.82
N ASP A 141 -17.01 3.17 2.73
CA ASP A 141 -18.29 3.87 2.72
C ASP A 141 -19.48 3.02 3.21
N LEU A 142 -19.29 1.71 3.37
CA LEU A 142 -20.30 0.81 3.93
C LEU A 142 -20.32 0.93 5.46
N MET A 143 -21.48 1.25 6.01
CA MET A 143 -21.67 1.24 7.47
C MET A 143 -21.61 -0.19 8.01
N ASP A 144 -21.43 -0.40 9.30
CA ASP A 144 -21.66 -1.72 9.89
C ASP A 144 -23.15 -2.10 9.82
N GLU A 145 -23.45 -3.39 9.72
CA GLU A 145 -24.82 -3.91 9.59
C GLU A 145 -25.72 -3.51 10.79
N GLN A 146 -25.10 -3.20 11.94
CA GLN A 146 -25.79 -2.86 13.19
C GLN A 146 -26.05 -1.35 13.37
N ASP A 147 -25.37 -0.49 12.60
CA ASP A 147 -25.28 0.96 12.90
C ASP A 147 -26.25 1.85 12.11
N ALA A 148 -27.13 1.27 11.30
CA ALA A 148 -28.06 2.05 10.50
C ALA A 148 -29.31 2.44 11.34
N GLU A 149 -29.39 3.70 11.77
CA GLU A 149 -30.43 4.21 12.68
C GLU A 149 -31.81 4.48 12.03
N SER A 150 -31.87 4.68 10.70
CA SER A 150 -33.14 4.93 9.99
C SER A 150 -33.40 3.93 8.86
N SER A 151 -34.68 3.63 8.62
CA SER A 151 -35.11 2.66 7.59
C SER A 151 -34.67 3.03 6.18
N ASN A 152 -34.68 4.32 5.82
CA ASN A 152 -34.27 4.78 4.49
C ASN A 152 -32.75 4.67 4.29
N LEU A 153 -31.95 4.95 5.32
CA LEU A 153 -30.50 4.73 5.27
C LEU A 153 -30.17 3.24 5.18
N ARG A 154 -30.91 2.38 5.88
CA ARG A 154 -30.79 0.92 5.76
C ARG A 154 -30.99 0.44 4.33
N ILE A 155 -32.10 0.83 3.68
CA ILE A 155 -32.40 0.41 2.30
C ILE A 155 -31.31 0.86 1.33
N SER A 156 -30.82 2.10 1.47
CA SER A 156 -29.75 2.64 0.63
C SER A 156 -28.43 1.88 0.81
N GLN A 157 -28.05 1.59 2.06
CA GLN A 157 -26.83 0.85 2.39
C GLN A 157 -26.93 -0.62 1.97
N GLU A 158 -28.08 -1.25 2.16
CA GLU A 158 -28.34 -2.63 1.72
C GLU A 158 -28.24 -2.75 0.20
N LYS A 159 -28.80 -1.79 -0.54
CA LYS A 159 -28.63 -1.73 -1.99
C LYS A 159 -27.16 -1.64 -2.38
N LYS A 160 -26.40 -0.72 -1.77
CA LYS A 160 -24.94 -0.62 -2.01
C LYS A 160 -24.25 -1.95 -1.73
N ARG A 161 -24.50 -2.59 -0.58
CA ARG A 161 -23.90 -3.89 -0.24
C ARG A 161 -24.20 -4.94 -1.30
N ASN A 162 -25.45 -5.04 -1.75
CA ASN A 162 -25.85 -6.00 -2.77
C ASN A 162 -25.15 -5.73 -4.11
N ASP A 163 -25.05 -4.47 -4.53
CA ASP A 163 -24.33 -4.10 -5.75
C ASP A 163 -22.84 -4.49 -5.66
N ARG A 164 -22.22 -4.31 -4.48
CA ARG A 164 -20.83 -4.71 -4.22
C ARG A 164 -20.66 -6.23 -4.26
N ILE A 165 -21.54 -6.98 -3.60
CA ILE A 165 -21.55 -8.45 -3.60
C ILE A 165 -21.63 -8.97 -5.03
N ILE A 166 -22.56 -8.46 -5.84
CA ILE A 166 -22.74 -8.90 -7.23
C ILE A 166 -21.44 -8.75 -8.03
N GLN A 167 -20.75 -7.62 -7.88
CA GLN A 167 -19.50 -7.36 -8.60
C GLN A 167 -18.33 -8.19 -8.06
N MET A 168 -18.27 -8.40 -6.75
CA MET A 168 -17.26 -9.24 -6.11
C MET A 168 -17.45 -10.72 -6.49
N ASP A 169 -18.67 -11.22 -6.52
CA ASP A 169 -19.03 -12.56 -7.01
C ASP A 169 -18.71 -12.73 -8.50
N TYR A 170 -19.02 -11.71 -9.30
CA TYR A 170 -18.62 -11.69 -10.71
C TYR A 170 -17.11 -11.82 -10.85
N CYS A 171 -16.34 -11.11 -10.03
CA CYS A 171 -14.88 -11.19 -10.03
C CYS A 171 -14.36 -12.57 -9.59
N VAL A 172 -14.91 -13.15 -8.52
CA VAL A 172 -14.54 -14.49 -8.03
C VAL A 172 -14.82 -15.55 -9.08
N SER A 173 -15.98 -15.49 -9.75
CA SER A 173 -16.41 -16.50 -10.71
C SER A 173 -15.67 -16.45 -12.05
N ARG A 174 -15.10 -15.30 -12.41
CA ARG A 174 -14.51 -15.06 -13.75
C ARG A 174 -12.98 -15.00 -13.76
N SER A 175 -12.37 -14.61 -12.64
CA SER A 175 -10.91 -14.47 -12.54
C SER A 175 -10.34 -15.46 -11.53
N ALA A 176 -9.02 -15.64 -11.55
CA ALA A 176 -8.27 -16.37 -10.53
C ALA A 176 -7.63 -15.44 -9.48
N CYS A 177 -8.06 -14.17 -9.40
CA CYS A 177 -7.46 -13.17 -8.52
C CYS A 177 -7.74 -13.45 -7.03
N TYR A 178 -6.90 -12.87 -6.18
CA TYR A 178 -7.19 -12.72 -4.75
C TYR A 178 -7.93 -11.40 -4.52
N ILE A 179 -8.78 -11.37 -3.52
CA ILE A 179 -9.62 -10.22 -3.19
C ILE A 179 -9.26 -9.70 -1.80
N LEU A 180 -9.08 -8.39 -1.70
CA LEU A 180 -8.98 -7.67 -0.44
C LEU A 180 -10.19 -6.76 -0.29
N HIS A 181 -11.01 -7.05 0.71
CA HIS A 181 -12.02 -6.13 1.18
C HIS A 181 -11.37 -5.12 2.13
N TYR A 182 -11.39 -3.84 1.78
CA TYR A 182 -10.92 -2.75 2.63
C TYR A 182 -12.12 -2.00 3.20
N GLY A 183 -12.34 -2.06 4.51
CA GLY A 183 -13.53 -1.47 5.14
C GLY A 183 -13.93 -2.16 6.44
N ASN A 184 -15.16 -1.89 6.86
CA ASN A 184 -15.77 -2.47 8.06
C ASN A 184 -16.07 -3.97 7.89
N GLN A 185 -16.74 -4.59 8.86
CA GLN A 185 -17.02 -6.02 8.73
C GLN A 185 -17.96 -6.29 7.53
N PHE A 186 -17.58 -7.26 6.70
CA PHE A 186 -18.37 -7.67 5.56
C PHE A 186 -18.50 -9.19 5.47
N SER A 187 -19.72 -9.68 5.72
CA SER A 187 -20.06 -11.11 5.85
C SER A 187 -19.62 -11.94 4.64
N TRP A 188 -19.76 -11.38 3.43
CA TRP A 188 -19.34 -11.99 2.17
C TRP A 188 -17.89 -12.51 2.18
N VAL A 189 -16.98 -11.82 2.89
CA VAL A 189 -15.58 -12.24 2.99
C VAL A 189 -15.46 -13.58 3.71
N SER A 190 -16.31 -13.84 4.71
CA SER A 190 -16.29 -15.09 5.45
C SER A 190 -16.69 -16.30 4.59
N ASP A 191 -17.61 -16.10 3.66
CA ASP A 191 -18.05 -17.15 2.73
C ASP A 191 -17.03 -17.41 1.62
N ASN A 192 -16.12 -16.45 1.38
CA ASN A 192 -15.14 -16.46 0.30
C ASN A 192 -13.68 -16.55 0.78
N ARG A 193 -13.44 -17.02 2.01
CA ARG A 193 -12.10 -17.05 2.67
C ARG A 193 -10.99 -17.76 1.90
N ALA A 194 -11.33 -18.64 0.95
CA ALA A 194 -10.34 -19.29 0.10
C ALA A 194 -9.57 -18.29 -0.80
N ARG A 195 -10.19 -17.13 -1.11
CA ARG A 195 -9.66 -16.13 -2.04
C ARG A 195 -9.81 -14.69 -1.56
N ALA A 196 -10.63 -14.44 -0.55
CA ALA A 196 -10.92 -13.11 -0.01
C ALA A 196 -10.33 -12.94 1.39
N HIS A 197 -9.70 -11.80 1.63
CA HIS A 197 -9.28 -11.36 2.96
C HIS A 197 -9.82 -9.97 3.27
N ALA A 198 -9.97 -9.67 4.56
CA ALA A 198 -10.40 -8.36 5.04
C ALA A 198 -9.21 -7.54 5.55
N ALA A 199 -9.30 -6.23 5.37
CA ALA A 199 -8.43 -5.22 5.96
C ALA A 199 -9.30 -4.07 6.48
N ASN A 200 -9.25 -3.80 7.77
CA ASN A 200 -10.07 -2.77 8.42
C ASN A 200 -9.33 -1.43 8.65
N SER A 201 -8.09 -1.32 8.16
CA SER A 201 -7.26 -0.12 8.27
C SER A 201 -6.21 -0.11 7.17
N LYS A 202 -5.60 1.06 6.89
CA LYS A 202 -4.49 1.17 5.92
C LYS A 202 -3.29 0.30 6.33
N PHE A 203 -3.04 0.14 7.63
CA PHE A 203 -2.02 -0.75 8.14
C PHE A 203 -2.33 -2.22 7.80
N ALA A 204 -3.56 -2.66 8.09
CA ALA A 204 -3.99 -4.01 7.74
C ALA A 204 -3.96 -4.24 6.23
N LEU A 205 -4.36 -3.24 5.43
CA LEU A 205 -4.33 -3.31 3.98
C LEU A 205 -2.90 -3.52 3.46
N TYR A 206 -1.94 -2.73 3.95
CA TYR A 206 -0.53 -2.89 3.61
C TYR A 206 -0.01 -4.29 3.97
N ALA A 207 -0.28 -4.76 5.19
CA ALA A 207 0.18 -6.07 5.66
C ALA A 207 -0.38 -7.20 4.78
N ARG A 208 -1.69 -7.18 4.48
CA ARG A 208 -2.34 -8.20 3.65
C ARG A 208 -1.88 -8.16 2.20
N LEU A 209 -1.64 -6.97 1.64
CA LEU A 209 -1.04 -6.84 0.32
C LEU A 209 0.35 -7.48 0.27
N LYS A 210 1.22 -7.20 1.25
CA LYS A 210 2.56 -7.80 1.31
C LYS A 210 2.51 -9.32 1.46
N GLU A 211 1.63 -9.84 2.30
CA GLU A 211 1.41 -11.29 2.45
C GLU A 211 0.94 -11.92 1.14
N LEU A 212 -0.06 -11.34 0.48
CA LEU A 212 -0.60 -11.88 -0.77
C LEU A 212 0.41 -11.82 -1.92
N VAL A 213 1.13 -10.72 -2.06
CA VAL A 213 2.21 -10.58 -3.06
C VAL A 213 3.25 -11.67 -2.84
N GLY A 214 3.76 -11.81 -1.61
CA GLY A 214 4.74 -12.86 -1.29
C GLY A 214 4.20 -14.28 -1.48
N PHE A 215 2.91 -14.52 -1.18
CA PHE A 215 2.27 -15.80 -1.44
C PHE A 215 2.17 -16.11 -2.93
N ILE A 216 1.71 -15.16 -3.74
CA ILE A 216 1.57 -15.32 -5.20
C ILE A 216 2.93 -15.62 -5.82
N GLU A 217 3.95 -14.82 -5.48
CA GLU A 217 5.32 -14.99 -5.96
C GLU A 217 5.93 -16.34 -5.56
N ALA A 218 5.58 -16.87 -4.38
CA ALA A 218 6.07 -18.16 -3.91
C ALA A 218 5.29 -19.37 -4.46
N TYR A 219 3.98 -19.23 -4.71
CA TYR A 219 3.07 -20.35 -4.96
C TYR A 219 2.59 -20.45 -6.43
N ARG A 220 2.62 -19.36 -7.19
CA ARG A 220 2.16 -19.32 -8.59
C ARG A 220 3.29 -18.85 -9.49
N VAL A 221 4.08 -19.81 -10.00
CA VAL A 221 5.03 -19.62 -11.11
C VAL A 221 4.26 -19.64 -12.43
#